data_AF-A0A917LUD1-F1
#
_entry.id   AF-A0A917LUD1-F1
#
_cell.length_a   1.000
_cell.length_b   1.000
_cell.length_c   1.000
_cell.angle_alpha   90.00
_cell.angle_beta   90.00
_cell.angle_gamma   90.00
#
_symmetry.space_group_name_H-M   'P 1'
#
loop_
_entity.id
_entity.type
_entity.pdbx_description
1 polymer ?
#
loop_
_entity_poly.entity_id
_entity_poly.type
_entity_poly.pdbx_seq_one_letter_code
_entity_poly.pdbx_strand_id
1 'polypeptide(L)' 'MRKTVNLIIGILALGIVFYSFLGNSEYTSIFGFELNIWIYRLIWSVVAILIFYEYSKKKKVS' A
#
# COMPACT_ATOMS: atom_id res chain seq x y z
N MET A 1 -8.16 6.30 17.90
CA MET A 1 -6.72 6.11 17.58
C MET A 1 -6.49 5.12 16.44
N ARG A 2 -7.01 3.87 16.48
CA ARG A 2 -6.83 2.85 15.41
C ARG A 2 -7.29 3.25 14.00
N LYS A 3 -8.38 4.02 13.87
CA LYS A 3 -8.93 4.42 12.55
C LYS A 3 -8.00 5.38 11.80
N THR A 4 -7.46 6.38 12.48
CA THR A 4 -6.55 7.38 11.89
C THR A 4 -5.23 6.75 11.48
N VAL A 5 -4.69 5.85 12.31
CA VAL A 5 -3.44 5.12 12.00
C VAL A 5 -3.61 4.23 10.77
N ASN A 6 -4.70 3.44 10.68
CA ASN A 6 -4.96 2.64 9.47
C ASN A 6 -5.06 3.53 8.23
N LEU A 7 -5.73 4.68 8.32
CA LEU A 7 -5.90 5.60 7.19
C LEU A 7 -4.56 6.20 6.75
N ILE A 8 -3.70 6.60 7.70
CA ILE A 8 -2.33 7.06 7.41
C ILE A 8 -1.51 5.98 6.72
N ILE A 9 -1.55 4.74 7.20
CA ILE A 9 -0.85 3.61 6.58
C ILE A 9 -1.36 3.37 5.15
N GLY A 10 -2.67 3.51 4.92
CA GLY A 10 -3.26 3.38 3.58
C GLY A 10 -2.78 4.48 2.62
N ILE A 11 -2.71 5.73 3.09
CA ILE A 11 -2.19 6.85 2.29
C ILE A 11 -0.70 6.65 1.98
N LEU A 12 0.09 6.20 2.95
CA LEU A 12 1.51 5.89 2.74
C LEU A 12 1.68 4.75 1.73
N ALA A 13 0.89 3.68 1.83
CA ALA A 13 0.90 2.58 0.89
C ALA A 13 0.63 3.05 -0.55
N LEU A 14 -0.35 3.94 -0.74
CA LEU A 14 -0.63 4.54 -2.04
C LEU A 14 0.54 5.41 -2.53
N GLY A 15 1.12 6.23 -1.66
CA GLY A 15 2.29 7.05 -1.99
C GLY A 15 3.48 6.21 -2.44
N ILE A 16 3.70 5.05 -1.81
CA ILE A 16 4.75 4.09 -2.17
C ILE A 16 4.49 3.50 -3.57
N VAL A 17 3.25 3.11 -3.87
CA VAL A 17 2.89 2.63 -5.21
C VAL A 17 3.16 3.70 -6.25
N PHE A 18 2.69 4.94 -6.04
CA PHE A 18 2.91 6.06 -6.96
C PHE A 18 4.39 6.37 -7.15
N TYR A 19 5.16 6.43 -6.06
CA TYR A 19 6.59 6.69 -6.11
C TYR A 19 7.34 5.61 -6.90
N SER A 20 6.91 4.34 -6.78
CA SER A 20 7.51 3.25 -7.54
C SER A 20 7.36 3.40 -9.05
N PHE A 21 6.38 4.18 -9.55
CA PHE A 21 6.22 4.48 -10.99
C PHE A 21 7.09 5.61 -11.49
N LEU A 22 7.62 6.46 -10.59
CA LEU A 22 8.56 7.52 -10.94
C LEU A 22 9.98 6.98 -11.16
N GLY A 23 10.28 5.78 -10.63
CA GLY A 23 11.53 5.07 -10.84
C GLY A 23 11.45 4.06 -11.99
N ASN A 24 12.56 3.92 -12.72
CA ASN A 24 12.73 2.93 -13.80
C ASN A 24 13.39 1.62 -13.33
N SER A 25 13.44 1.36 -12.02
CA SER A 25 14.06 0.15 -11.47
C SER A 25 13.17 -1.07 -11.69
N GLU A 26 13.72 -2.11 -12.33
CA GLU A 26 13.01 -3.38 -12.54
C GLU A 26 12.90 -4.24 -11.27
N TYR A 27 13.85 -4.04 -10.35
CA TYR A 27 13.94 -4.75 -9.08
C TYR A 27 14.09 -3.75 -7.93
N THR A 28 13.52 -4.11 -6.79
CA THR A 28 13.65 -3.36 -5.53
C THR A 28 13.93 -4.33 -4.40
N SER A 29 14.71 -3.90 -3.41
CA SER A 29 15.02 -4.75 -2.26
C SER A 29 14.07 -4.45 -1.12
N ILE A 30 13.31 -5.46 -0.67
CA ILE A 30 12.50 -5.38 0.54
C ILE A 30 13.04 -6.40 1.54
N PHE A 31 13.32 -5.97 2.78
CA PHE A 31 13.85 -6.85 3.84
C PHE A 31 15.10 -7.64 3.43
N GLY A 32 15.92 -7.08 2.52
CA GLY A 32 17.13 -7.74 1.99
C GLY A 32 16.87 -8.73 0.85
N PHE A 33 15.61 -8.91 0.43
CA PHE A 33 15.25 -9.74 -0.73
C PHE A 33 14.97 -8.87 -1.95
N GLU A 34 15.56 -9.22 -3.08
CA GLU A 34 15.24 -8.60 -4.36
C GLU A 34 13.90 -9.11 -4.88
N LEU A 35 12.98 -8.18 -5.10
CA LEU A 35 11.66 -8.43 -5.64
C LEU A 35 11.47 -7.61 -6.90
N ASN A 36 10.77 -8.21 -7.88
CA ASN A 36 10.37 -7.49 -9.07
C ASN A 36 9.46 -6.30 -8.68
N ILE A 37 9.66 -5.16 -9.32
CA ILE A 37 8.92 -3.93 -9.03
C ILE A 37 7.41 -4.09 -9.22
N TRP A 38 6.96 -4.96 -10.11
CA TRP A 38 5.54 -5.28 -10.29
C TRP A 38 4.96 -6.05 -9.10
N ILE A 39 5.72 -6.98 -8.53
CA ILE A 39 5.33 -7.71 -7.31
C ILE A 39 5.28 -6.73 -6.13
N TYR A 40 6.27 -5.86 -6.01
CA TYR A 40 6.30 -4.77 -5.02
C TYR A 40 5.03 -3.91 -5.09
N ARG A 41 4.69 -3.44 -6.31
CA ARG A 41 3.48 -2.64 -6.57
C ARG A 41 2.21 -3.38 -6.17
N LEU A 42 2.08 -4.65 -6.57
CA LEU A 42 0.91 -5.47 -6.24
C LEU A 42 0.72 -5.64 -4.73
N ILE A 43 1.80 -5.91 -3.98
CA ILE A 43 1.74 -6.03 -2.52
C ILE A 43 1.21 -4.73 -1.90
N TRP A 44 1.79 -3.59 -2.25
CA TRP A 44 1.37 -2.30 -1.70
C TRP A 44 -0.02 -1.88 -2.16
N SER A 45 -0.42 -2.21 -3.39
CA SER A 45 -1.80 -2.00 -3.87
C SER A 45 -2.80 -2.84 -3.09
N VAL A 46 -2.52 -4.12 -2.83
CA VAL A 46 -3.39 -4.99 -2.02
C VAL A 46 -3.52 -4.45 -0.59
N VAL A 47 -2.41 -4.05 0.03
CA VAL A 47 -2.42 -3.42 1.36
C VAL A 47 -3.31 -2.17 1.38
N ALA A 48 -3.16 -1.28 0.40
CA ALA A 48 -3.99 -0.08 0.27
C ALA A 48 -5.48 -0.43 0.12
N ILE A 49 -5.81 -1.41 -0.74
CA ILE A 49 -7.19 -1.87 -0.95
C ILE A 49 -7.78 -2.46 0.33
N LEU A 50 -7.04 -3.32 1.05
CA LEU A 50 -7.52 -3.92 2.30
C LEU A 50 -7.82 -2.87 3.37
N ILE A 51 -6.92 -1.89 3.53
CA ILE A 51 -7.11 -0.77 4.45
C ILE A 51 -8.34 0.05 4.06
N PHE A 52 -8.48 0.37 2.77
CA PHE A 52 -9.62 1.14 2.27
C PHE A 52 -10.94 0.37 2.40
N TYR A 53 -10.91 -0.94 2.18
CA TYR A 53 -12.05 -1.83 2.36
C TYR A 53 -12.47 -1.90 3.84
N GLU A 54 -11.53 -2.07 4.77
CA GLU A 54 -11.82 -2.02 6.20
C GLU A 54 -12.40 -0.67 6.63
N TYR A 55 -11.86 0.43 6.09
CA TYR A 55 -12.36 1.77 6.36
C TYR A 55 -13.80 1.95 5.85
N SER A 56 -14.07 1.51 4.62
CA SER A 56 -15.39 1.59 3.98
C SER A 56 -16.43 0.70 4.65
N LYS A 57 -16.05 -0.53 5.05
CA LYS A 57 -16.94 -1.47 5.73
C LYS A 57 -17.37 -0.94 7.10
N LYS A 58 -16.49 -0.23 7.81
CA LYS A 58 -16.82 0.47 9.07
C LYS A 58 -17.74 1.67 8.88
N LYS A 59 -17.86 2.20 7.66
CA LYS A 59 -18.77 3.30 7.32
C LYS A 59 -20.20 2.83 7.00
N LYS A 60 -20.37 1.55 6.65
CA LYS A 60 -21.66 0.94 6.27
C LYS A 60 -22.48 0.39 7.46
N VAL A 61 -21.96 0.49 8.68
CA VAL A 61 -22.63 0.10 9.95
C VAL A 61 -22.84 1.34 10.83
N SER A 62 -23.16 2.48 10.21
CA SER A 62 -23.59 3.70 10.89
C SER A 62 -24.94 4.13 10.35
#